data_AF-A0A3T0N9F5-F1
#
_entry.id   AF-A0A3T0N9F5-F1
#
_cell.length_a   1.000
_cell.length_b   1.000
_cell.length_c   1.000
_cell.angle_alpha   90.00
_cell.angle_beta   90.00
_cell.angle_gamma   90.00
#
_symmetry.space_group_name_H-M   'P 1'
#
loop_
_entity.id
_entity.type
_entity.pdbx_description
1 polymer ?
#
loop_
_entity_poly.entity_id
_entity_poly.type
_entity_poly.pdbx_seq_one_letter_code
_entity_poly.pdbx_strand_id
1 'polypeptide(L)'
;MMRTVIFAKVSLAAVALVVLGSCSDSVTGATSFQSRYGVARTALESGNYDKARRAYTRLLQEEAGPLTPRLQLEYAHTELRSGNFQQAASLAAGLVASQKDEARAAALSVQGTAQHELGLRLLSEGKTAEGKAQLQAASAAFSEVLKQYSSLDPLGSMAGRRASIEARLKTL
;
A
#
# COMPACT_ATOMS: atom_id res chain seq x y z
N MET A 1 -73.94 8.22 55.08
CA MET A 1 -72.66 8.73 55.66
C MET A 1 -71.58 8.65 54.58
N MET A 2 -70.57 9.51 54.70
CA MET A 2 -69.69 10.06 53.66
C MET A 2 -68.90 9.10 52.75
N ARG A 3 -68.61 9.64 51.54
CA ARG A 3 -67.65 9.22 50.51
C ARG A 3 -66.25 9.00 51.07
N THR A 4 -65.52 8.03 50.51
CA THR A 4 -64.12 8.23 50.12
C THR A 4 -63.76 7.29 48.96
N VAL A 5 -63.47 7.89 47.80
CA VAL A 5 -62.71 7.29 46.71
C VAL A 5 -61.38 8.03 46.74
N ILE A 6 -60.22 7.37 46.61
CA ILE A 6 -58.98 7.92 46.03
C ILE A 6 -57.94 6.80 45.78
N PHE A 7 -57.67 6.62 44.48
CA PHE A 7 -56.42 6.40 43.74
C PHE A 7 -55.17 5.73 44.34
N ALA A 8 -54.62 4.86 43.48
CA ALA A 8 -53.20 4.64 43.14
C ALA A 8 -52.31 4.01 44.24
N LYS A 9 -51.48 3.01 43.92
CA LYS A 9 -50.32 3.16 43.02
C LYS A 9 -49.96 1.83 42.35
N VAL A 10 -49.83 1.89 41.03
CA VAL A 10 -49.08 0.93 40.22
C VAL A 10 -47.61 1.05 40.64
N SER A 11 -47.10 0.05 41.36
CA SER A 11 -45.68 -0.04 41.68
C SER A 11 -44.96 -0.73 40.53
N LEU A 12 -44.54 0.14 39.63
CA LEU A 12 -43.61 0.01 38.52
C LEU A 12 -42.46 -0.98 38.80
N ALA A 13 -42.38 -2.04 37.97
CA ALA A 13 -41.19 -2.85 37.82
C ALA A 13 -40.08 -1.96 37.23
N ALA A 14 -39.10 -1.59 38.05
CA ALA A 14 -37.90 -0.89 37.61
C ALA A 14 -37.01 -1.89 36.86
N VAL A 15 -37.28 -2.06 35.56
CA VAL A 15 -36.31 -2.63 34.63
C VAL A 15 -35.19 -1.60 34.52
N ALA A 16 -34.06 -1.90 35.18
CA ALA A 16 -32.82 -1.18 35.00
C ALA A 16 -32.30 -1.44 33.58
N LEU A 17 -32.75 -0.61 32.64
CA LEU A 17 -32.17 -0.49 31.31
C LEU A 17 -30.80 0.16 31.48
N VAL A 18 -29.77 -0.68 31.57
CA VAL A 18 -28.38 -0.26 31.41
C VAL A 18 -28.23 0.21 29.98
N VAL A 19 -28.39 1.51 29.77
CA VAL A 19 -27.98 2.19 28.54
C VAL A 19 -26.45 2.23 28.61
N LEU A 20 -25.82 1.19 28.06
CA LEU A 20 -24.43 1.29 27.63
C LEU A 20 -24.41 2.44 26.61
N GLY A 21 -23.66 3.50 26.93
CA GLY A 21 -23.40 4.61 26.04
C GLY A 21 -22.73 4.10 24.78
N SER A 22 -23.53 3.77 23.77
CA SER A 22 -23.08 3.64 22.40
C SER A 22 -22.56 5.00 21.99
N CYS A 23 -21.24 5.09 21.75
CA CYS A 23 -20.67 6.14 20.91
C CYS A 23 -21.49 6.15 19.61
N SER A 24 -22.41 7.10 19.51
CA SER A 24 -23.20 7.32 18.31
C SER A 24 -22.29 7.98 17.28
N ASP A 25 -21.57 7.17 16.51
CA ASP A 25 -21.03 7.66 15.25
C ASP A 25 -22.22 7.88 14.33
N SER A 26 -22.52 9.15 14.10
CA SER A 26 -23.74 9.59 13.45
C SER A 26 -23.64 9.42 11.94
N VAL A 27 -24.42 8.48 11.39
CA VAL A 27 -25.34 8.64 10.25
C VAL A 27 -24.82 9.24 8.91
N THR A 28 -24.99 8.45 7.84
CA THR A 28 -25.18 8.78 6.40
C THR A 28 -24.00 9.18 5.50
N GLY A 29 -23.75 8.34 4.48
CA GLY A 29 -23.24 8.74 3.16
C GLY A 29 -21.73 8.80 2.94
N ALA A 30 -20.91 8.93 3.98
CA ALA A 30 -19.45 8.98 3.83
C ALA A 30 -18.80 7.61 4.12
N THR A 31 -18.29 6.93 3.10
CA THR A 31 -17.42 5.75 3.29
C THR A 31 -16.15 6.18 4.04
N SER A 32 -15.85 5.58 5.19
CA SER A 32 -14.65 5.87 5.99
C SER A 32 -13.36 5.47 5.29
N PHE A 33 -12.22 6.06 5.71
CA PHE A 33 -10.89 5.72 5.19
C PHE A 33 -10.62 4.22 5.22
N GLN A 34 -10.90 3.56 6.35
CA GLN A 34 -10.67 2.13 6.52
C GLN A 34 -11.44 1.30 5.50
N SER A 35 -12.69 1.68 5.19
CA SER A 35 -13.49 0.98 4.18
C SER A 35 -12.92 1.18 2.77
N ARG A 36 -12.50 2.41 2.42
CA ARG A 36 -11.88 2.71 1.12
C ARG A 36 -10.52 2.03 0.94
N TYR A 37 -9.69 2.03 1.99
CA TYR A 37 -8.44 1.29 2.04
C TYR A 37 -8.66 -0.21 1.86
N GLY A 38 -9.64 -0.79 2.54
CA GLY A 38 -10.02 -2.20 2.37
C GLY A 38 -10.40 -2.55 0.93
N VAL A 39 -11.14 -1.66 0.24
CA VAL A 39 -11.46 -1.83 -1.19
C VAL A 39 -10.20 -1.81 -2.06
N ALA A 40 -9.28 -0.88 -1.81
CA ALA A 40 -8.02 -0.79 -2.55
C ALA A 40 -7.15 -2.05 -2.36
N ARG A 41 -6.97 -2.48 -1.11
CA ARG A 41 -6.17 -3.65 -0.72
C ARG A 41 -6.75 -4.94 -1.31
N THR A 42 -8.05 -5.15 -1.19
CA THR A 42 -8.75 -6.32 -1.76
C THR A 42 -8.63 -6.35 -3.28
N ALA A 43 -8.75 -5.20 -3.94
CA ALA A 43 -8.60 -5.12 -5.39
C ALA A 43 -7.16 -5.48 -5.83
N LEU A 44 -6.14 -5.02 -5.09
CA LEU A 44 -4.74 -5.36 -5.35
C LEU A 44 -4.49 -6.87 -5.18
N GLU A 45 -4.96 -7.45 -4.07
CA GLU A 45 -4.77 -8.87 -3.74
C GLU A 45 -5.51 -9.81 -4.69
N SER A 46 -6.69 -9.41 -5.16
CA SER A 46 -7.47 -10.15 -6.17
C SER A 46 -6.97 -9.97 -7.61
N GLY A 47 -5.92 -9.17 -7.83
CA GLY A 47 -5.37 -8.92 -9.16
C GLY A 47 -6.20 -7.94 -10.01
N ASN A 48 -7.22 -7.29 -9.46
CA ASN A 48 -7.98 -6.25 -10.13
C ASN A 48 -7.24 -4.91 -10.06
N TYR A 49 -6.11 -4.83 -10.76
CA TYR A 49 -5.17 -3.72 -10.64
C TYR A 49 -5.75 -2.38 -11.11
N ASP A 50 -6.66 -2.37 -12.07
CA ASP A 50 -7.33 -1.13 -12.50
C ASP A 50 -8.24 -0.56 -11.40
N LYS A 51 -8.97 -1.44 -10.70
CA LYS A 51 -9.76 -1.02 -9.54
C LYS A 51 -8.86 -0.57 -8.39
N ALA A 52 -7.77 -1.28 -8.14
CA ALA A 52 -6.79 -0.93 -7.12
C ALA A 52 -6.17 0.45 -7.39
N ARG A 53 -5.72 0.70 -8.63
CA ARG A 53 -5.18 1.99 -9.08
C ARG A 53 -6.15 3.13 -8.79
N ARG A 54 -7.39 3.02 -9.26
CA ARG A 54 -8.42 4.07 -9.02
C ARG A 54 -8.67 4.28 -7.52
N ALA A 55 -8.73 3.21 -6.73
CA ALA A 55 -8.96 3.30 -5.30
C ALA A 55 -7.80 3.97 -4.55
N TYR A 56 -6.54 3.59 -4.84
CA TYR A 56 -5.36 4.21 -4.25
C TYR A 56 -5.18 5.66 -4.70
N THR A 57 -5.42 6.00 -5.97
CA THR A 57 -5.41 7.40 -6.42
C THR A 57 -6.38 8.26 -5.63
N ARG A 58 -7.60 7.75 -5.39
CA ARG A 58 -8.61 8.46 -4.60
C ARG A 58 -8.18 8.66 -3.15
N LEU A 59 -7.66 7.61 -2.50
CA LEU A 59 -7.12 7.69 -1.14
C LEU A 59 -5.99 8.73 -1.04
N LEU A 60 -5.11 8.76 -2.04
CA LEU A 60 -4.01 9.71 -2.09
C LEU A 60 -4.45 11.18 -2.25
N GLN A 61 -5.57 11.41 -2.94
CA GLN A 61 -6.11 12.76 -3.17
C GLN A 61 -6.94 13.28 -1.99
N GLU A 62 -7.73 12.41 -1.36
CA GLU A 62 -8.78 12.84 -0.43
C GLU A 62 -8.38 12.67 1.04
N GLU A 63 -7.57 11.67 1.39
CA GLU A 63 -7.52 11.16 2.78
C GLU A 63 -6.12 10.75 3.26
N ALA A 64 -5.07 11.04 2.50
CA ALA A 64 -3.76 10.42 2.71
C ALA A 64 -3.06 10.86 4.01
N GLY A 65 -3.12 12.16 4.33
CA GLY A 65 -2.54 12.72 5.56
C GLY A 65 -1.13 12.19 5.88
N PRO A 66 -0.85 11.82 7.14
CA PRO A 66 0.42 11.19 7.53
C PRO A 66 0.69 9.82 6.89
N LEU A 67 -0.34 9.13 6.36
CA LEU A 67 -0.21 7.83 5.71
C LEU A 67 0.23 7.93 4.25
N THR A 68 0.39 9.14 3.72
CA THR A 68 0.76 9.39 2.32
C THR A 68 1.92 8.51 1.82
N PRO A 69 3.08 8.42 2.52
CA PRO A 69 4.20 7.63 2.02
C PRO A 69 3.87 6.14 1.89
N ARG A 70 3.10 5.61 2.85
CA ARG A 70 2.67 4.21 2.84
C ARG A 70 1.70 3.94 1.68
N LEU A 71 0.71 4.81 1.49
CA LEU A 71 -0.23 4.68 0.38
C LEU A 71 0.44 4.83 -0.99
N GLN A 72 1.44 5.71 -1.10
CA GLN A 72 2.26 5.83 -2.31
C GLN A 72 3.05 4.54 -2.58
N LEU A 73 3.57 3.87 -1.55
CA LEU A 73 4.30 2.60 -1.71
C LEU A 73 3.36 1.48 -2.18
N GLU A 74 2.17 1.38 -1.58
CA GLU A 74 1.15 0.40 -2.01
C GLU A 74 0.63 0.70 -3.42
N TYR A 75 0.54 1.98 -3.78
CA TYR A 75 0.23 2.38 -5.15
C TYR A 75 1.34 1.99 -6.13
N ALA A 76 2.61 2.21 -5.78
CA ALA A 76 3.75 1.75 -6.58
C ALA A 76 3.75 0.22 -6.75
N HIS A 77 3.40 -0.54 -5.71
CA HIS A 77 3.20 -1.98 -5.80
C HIS A 77 2.05 -2.37 -6.76
N THR A 78 0.96 -1.62 -6.76
CA THR A 78 -0.15 -1.82 -7.71
C THR A 78 0.33 -1.63 -9.15
N GLU A 79 1.06 -0.56 -9.42
CA GLU A 79 1.64 -0.29 -10.74
C GLU A 79 2.61 -1.40 -11.16
N LEU A 80 3.49 -1.85 -10.25
CA LEU A 80 4.42 -2.95 -10.49
C LEU A 80 3.68 -4.23 -10.87
N ARG A 81 2.67 -4.63 -10.08
CA ARG A 81 1.89 -5.86 -10.31
C ARG A 81 1.04 -5.79 -11.58
N SER A 82 0.68 -4.58 -12.02
CA SER A 82 -0.05 -4.34 -13.27
C SER A 82 0.83 -4.31 -14.53
N GLY A 83 2.16 -4.39 -14.39
CA GLY A 83 3.10 -4.30 -15.51
C GLY A 83 3.51 -2.88 -15.88
N ASN A 84 3.04 -1.86 -15.16
CA ASN A 84 3.38 -0.45 -15.35
C ASN A 84 4.71 -0.10 -14.68
N PHE A 85 5.77 -0.80 -15.08
CA PHE A 85 7.08 -0.77 -14.43
C PHE A 85 7.70 0.64 -14.35
N GLN A 86 7.55 1.45 -15.40
CA GLN A 86 8.08 2.83 -15.39
C GLN A 86 7.39 3.69 -14.32
N GLN A 87 6.06 3.61 -14.21
CA GLN A 87 5.30 4.35 -13.20
C GLN A 87 5.64 3.86 -11.79
N ALA A 88 5.75 2.55 -11.59
CA ALA A 88 6.15 1.95 -10.32
C ALA A 88 7.54 2.42 -9.88
N ALA A 89 8.52 2.40 -10.78
CA ALA A 89 9.87 2.86 -10.51
C ALA A 89 9.91 4.36 -10.15
N SER A 90 9.12 5.19 -10.84
CA SER A 90 9.04 6.63 -10.57
C SER A 90 8.42 6.94 -9.19
N LEU A 91 7.30 6.30 -8.85
CA LEU A 91 6.66 6.47 -7.53
C LEU A 91 7.60 6.02 -6.40
N ALA A 92 8.22 4.86 -6.57
CA ALA A 92 9.16 4.32 -5.59
C ALA A 92 10.40 5.21 -5.44
N ALA A 93 10.95 5.77 -6.53
CA ALA A 93 12.08 6.70 -6.47
C ALA A 93 11.76 7.96 -5.65
N GLY A 94 10.54 8.50 -5.77
CA GLY A 94 10.09 9.62 -4.93
C GLY A 94 10.06 9.28 -3.44
N LEU A 95 9.69 8.04 -3.10
CA LEU A 95 9.75 7.54 -1.73
C LEU A 95 11.19 7.31 -1.26
N VAL A 96 12.07 6.79 -2.11
CA VAL A 96 13.50 6.64 -1.77
C VAL A 96 14.15 7.99 -1.44
N ALA A 97 13.76 9.05 -2.16
CA ALA A 97 14.27 10.40 -1.94
C ALA A 97 13.73 11.05 -0.64
N SER A 98 12.52 10.69 -0.21
CA SER A 98 11.83 11.36 0.90
C SER A 98 11.82 10.58 2.21
N GLN A 99 11.94 9.25 2.15
CA GLN A 99 11.89 8.35 3.30
C GLN A 99 13.29 7.97 3.79
N LYS A 100 13.35 7.39 4.99
CA LYS A 100 14.56 6.86 5.62
C LYS A 100 14.33 5.44 6.10
N ASP A 101 15.40 4.80 6.54
CA ASP A 101 15.39 3.50 7.23
C ASP A 101 14.59 2.44 6.46
N GLU A 102 13.79 1.63 7.15
CA GLU A 102 13.03 0.53 6.55
C GLU A 102 12.04 1.00 5.47
N ALA A 103 11.44 2.19 5.63
CA ALA A 103 10.52 2.74 4.63
C ALA A 103 11.23 3.05 3.31
N ARG A 104 12.45 3.61 3.40
CA ARG A 104 13.33 3.80 2.23
C ARG A 104 13.75 2.46 1.64
N ALA A 105 14.10 1.49 2.47
CA ALA A 105 14.51 0.15 2.01
C ALA A 105 13.38 -0.58 1.27
N ALA A 106 12.15 -0.48 1.76
CA ALA A 106 10.98 -1.03 1.08
C ALA A 106 10.75 -0.34 -0.28
N ALA A 107 10.89 0.99 -0.34
CA ALA A 107 10.82 1.73 -1.60
C ALA A 107 11.94 1.33 -2.59
N LEU A 108 13.18 1.17 -2.12
CA LEU A 108 14.29 0.67 -2.94
C LEU A 108 14.00 -0.72 -3.52
N SER A 109 13.38 -1.61 -2.72
CA SER A 109 13.02 -2.96 -3.16
C SER A 109 11.99 -2.94 -4.30
N VAL A 110 10.98 -2.06 -4.20
CA VAL A 110 9.98 -1.85 -5.27
C VAL A 110 10.64 -1.21 -6.49
N GLN A 111 11.45 -0.17 -6.29
CA GLN A 111 12.16 0.53 -7.37
C GLN A 111 13.05 -0.44 -8.14
N GLY A 112 13.90 -1.21 -7.46
CA GLY A 112 14.81 -2.17 -8.09
C GLY A 112 14.07 -3.27 -8.83
N THR A 113 12.95 -3.76 -8.29
CA THR A 113 12.11 -4.76 -8.97
C THR A 113 11.50 -4.16 -10.24
N ALA A 114 10.91 -2.98 -10.15
CA ALA A 114 10.30 -2.30 -11.29
C ALA A 114 11.33 -2.00 -12.39
N GLN A 115 12.51 -1.50 -12.02
CA GLN A 115 13.58 -1.22 -12.98
C GLN A 115 14.13 -2.50 -13.62
N HIS A 116 14.22 -3.61 -12.89
CA HIS A 116 14.61 -4.90 -13.47
C HIS A 116 13.63 -5.31 -14.58
N GLU A 117 12.33 -5.33 -14.28
CA GLU A 117 11.31 -5.74 -15.25
C GLU A 117 11.22 -4.77 -16.44
N LEU A 118 11.36 -3.46 -16.20
CA LEU A 118 11.44 -2.45 -17.26
C LEU A 118 12.67 -2.66 -18.15
N GLY A 119 13.83 -2.95 -17.56
CA GLY A 119 15.06 -3.27 -18.28
C GLY A 119 14.89 -4.47 -19.19
N LEU A 120 14.31 -5.56 -18.69
CA LEU A 120 14.03 -6.76 -19.50
C LEU A 120 13.08 -6.45 -20.68
N ARG A 121 12.03 -5.66 -20.43
CA ARG A 121 11.12 -5.21 -21.50
C ARG A 121 11.85 -4.41 -22.57
N LEU A 122 12.64 -3.42 -22.18
CA LEU A 122 13.40 -2.58 -23.12
C LEU A 122 14.38 -3.41 -23.96
N LEU A 123 15.05 -4.38 -23.34
CA LEU A 123 15.92 -5.32 -24.08
C LEU A 123 15.13 -6.13 -25.10
N SER A 124 13.94 -6.62 -24.75
CA SER A 124 13.08 -7.36 -25.69
C SER A 124 12.58 -6.50 -26.86
N GLU A 125 12.50 -5.18 -26.67
CA GLU A 125 12.17 -4.20 -27.71
C GLU A 125 13.38 -3.77 -28.54
N GLY A 126 14.57 -4.33 -28.30
CA GLY A 126 15.81 -3.94 -28.97
C GLY A 126 16.45 -2.64 -28.47
N LYS A 127 15.91 -2.02 -27.40
CA LYS A 127 16.43 -0.80 -26.78
C LYS A 127 17.55 -1.12 -25.79
N THR A 128 18.66 -1.64 -26.32
CA THR A 128 19.76 -2.20 -25.51
C THR A 128 20.34 -1.20 -24.50
N ALA A 129 20.62 0.03 -24.93
CA ALA A 129 21.22 1.04 -24.05
C ALA A 129 20.28 1.44 -22.89
N GLU A 130 19.00 1.68 -23.19
CA GLU A 130 18.00 2.01 -22.18
C GLU A 130 17.76 0.83 -21.22
N GLY A 131 17.65 -0.39 -21.77
CA GLY A 131 17.52 -1.60 -20.96
C GLY A 131 18.70 -1.81 -20.01
N LYS A 132 19.94 -1.63 -20.51
CA LYS A 132 21.16 -1.69 -19.69
C LYS A 132 21.15 -0.66 -18.56
N ALA A 133 20.73 0.57 -18.84
CA ALA A 133 20.63 1.61 -17.82
C ALA A 133 19.64 1.25 -16.69
N GLN A 134 18.48 0.68 -17.04
CA GLN A 134 17.50 0.23 -16.04
C GLN A 134 18.02 -0.95 -15.22
N LEU A 135 18.71 -1.90 -15.84
CA LEU A 135 19.36 -3.01 -15.13
C LEU A 135 20.45 -2.54 -14.16
N GLN A 136 21.27 -1.56 -14.55
CA GLN A 136 22.27 -0.96 -13.66
C GLN A 136 21.62 -0.30 -12.44
N ALA A 137 20.55 0.47 -12.66
CA ALA A 137 19.80 1.11 -11.58
C ALA A 137 19.16 0.07 -10.64
N ALA A 138 18.58 -1.00 -11.18
CA ALA A 138 18.03 -2.10 -10.39
C ALA A 138 19.09 -2.78 -9.52
N SER A 139 20.27 -3.06 -10.08
CA SER A 139 21.38 -3.65 -9.33
C SER A 139 21.84 -2.75 -8.18
N ALA A 140 21.96 -1.44 -8.42
CA ALA A 140 22.32 -0.48 -7.41
C ALA A 140 21.29 -0.42 -6.26
N ALA A 141 19.99 -0.40 -6.58
CA ALA A 141 18.93 -0.40 -5.58
C ALA A 141 18.98 -1.65 -4.68
N PHE A 142 19.10 -2.85 -5.26
CA PHE A 142 19.24 -4.08 -4.48
C PHE A 142 20.55 -4.12 -3.69
N SER A 143 21.65 -3.57 -4.24
CA SER A 143 22.91 -3.49 -3.49
C SER A 143 22.80 -2.60 -2.25
N GLU A 144 22.04 -1.50 -2.32
CA GLU A 144 21.80 -0.64 -1.15
C GLU A 144 21.00 -1.39 -0.09
N VAL A 145 19.89 -2.04 -0.47
CA VAL A 145 19.05 -2.83 0.45
C VAL A 145 19.86 -3.94 1.11
N LEU A 146 20.61 -4.74 0.35
CA LEU A 146 21.36 -5.88 0.89
C LEU A 146 22.52 -5.47 1.80
N LYS A 147 23.08 -4.27 1.61
CA LYS A 147 24.17 -3.76 2.44
C LYS A 147 23.67 -3.21 3.78
N GLN A 148 22.54 -2.51 3.76
CA GLN A 148 22.04 -1.75 4.92
C GLN A 148 20.89 -2.46 5.67
N TYR A 149 20.14 -3.32 4.98
CA TYR A 149 18.90 -3.94 5.46
C TYR A 149 18.82 -5.41 5.05
N SER A 150 19.89 -6.18 5.28
CA SER A 150 19.97 -7.60 4.88
C SER A 150 18.86 -8.47 5.49
N SER A 151 18.31 -8.07 6.63
CA SER A 151 17.14 -8.72 7.26
C SER A 151 15.87 -8.67 6.40
N LEU A 152 15.79 -7.79 5.41
CA LEU A 152 14.67 -7.69 4.47
C LEU A 152 14.75 -8.72 3.33
N ASP A 153 15.86 -9.47 3.20
CA ASP A 153 16.00 -10.54 2.21
C ASP A 153 16.30 -11.92 2.82
N PRO A 154 15.48 -12.41 3.77
CA PRO A 154 15.76 -13.66 4.48
C PRO A 154 15.77 -14.89 3.55
N LEU A 155 15.10 -14.79 2.39
CA LEU A 155 15.01 -15.85 1.40
C LEU A 155 15.98 -15.66 0.21
N GLY A 156 16.78 -14.59 0.19
CA GLY A 156 17.74 -14.33 -0.88
C GLY A 156 17.12 -13.96 -2.24
N SER A 157 15.87 -13.52 -2.26
CA SER A 157 15.15 -13.14 -3.49
C SER A 157 15.77 -11.90 -4.14
N MET A 158 16.11 -10.89 -3.34
CA MET A 158 16.76 -9.67 -3.84
C MET A 158 18.20 -9.93 -4.25
N ALA A 159 18.93 -10.73 -3.47
CA ALA A 159 20.28 -11.19 -3.81
C ALA A 159 20.30 -11.98 -5.13
N GLY A 160 19.37 -12.92 -5.30
CA GLY A 160 19.22 -13.71 -6.53
C GLY A 160 18.87 -12.84 -7.74
N ARG A 161 17.93 -11.89 -7.58
CA ARG A 161 17.62 -10.91 -8.63
C ARG A 161 18.85 -10.08 -9.02
N ARG A 162 19.59 -9.56 -8.03
CA ARG A 162 20.81 -8.78 -8.29
C ARG A 162 21.85 -9.61 -9.05
N ALA A 163 22.10 -10.85 -8.65
CA ALA A 163 23.03 -11.75 -9.33
C ALA A 163 22.62 -12.02 -10.80
N SER A 164 21.32 -12.25 -11.05
CA SER A 164 20.79 -12.41 -12.41
C SER A 164 21.00 -11.15 -13.26
N ILE A 165 20.76 -9.97 -12.68
CA ILE A 165 20.98 -8.68 -13.34
C ILE A 165 22.46 -8.49 -13.68
N GLU A 166 23.35 -8.73 -12.72
CA GLU A 166 24.81 -8.62 -12.91
C GLU A 166 25.32 -9.58 -13.99
N ALA A 167 24.81 -10.81 -14.03
CA ALA A 167 25.14 -11.77 -15.09
C ALA A 167 24.69 -11.27 -16.46
N ARG A 168 23.46 -10.74 -16.58
CA ARG A 168 22.95 -10.16 -17.82
C ARG A 168 23.77 -8.96 -18.28
N LEU A 169 24.13 -8.06 -17.36
CA LEU A 169 24.90 -6.85 -17.68
C LEU A 169 26.28 -7.17 -18.27
N LYS A 170 26.87 -8.33 -17.97
CA LYS A 170 28.14 -8.78 -18.55
C LYS A 170 28.03 -9.20 -20.01
N THR A 171 26.81 -9.49 -20.50
CA THR A 171 26.55 -9.93 -21.87
C THR A 171 25.96 -8.83 -22.77
N LEU A 172 25.80 -7.60 -22.25
CA LEU A 172 25.24 -6.43 -22.94
C LEU A 172 26.31 -5.37 -23.20
#